data_AF-A0A7J8WQU4-F1
#
_entry.id   AF-A0A7J8WQU4-F1
#
_cell.length_a   1.000
_cell.length_b   1.000
_cell.length_c   1.000
_cell.angle_alpha   90.00
_cell.angle_beta   90.00
_cell.angle_gamma   90.00
#
_symmetry.space_group_name_H-M   'P 1'
#
loop_
_entity.id
_entity.type
_entity.pdbx_description
1 polymer ?
#
loop_
_entity_poly.entity_id
_entity_poly.type
_entity_poly.pdbx_seq_one_letter_code
_entity_poly.pdbx_strand_id
1 'polypeptide(L)'
;TTTSKGGSYLYDIHFWIGKDTTQDEAGTAAIKTIELDAVLGGRAVQHRELQGHESDKFLSYFKPCIIPLEGGIATGFKKPEEEEFEKRLYVCRGKRVVRLKQVPFARSSLNHDDVFILDTQNKIYQFNGANSNIQERAKALEVIQFLKEKYHDGTCDVAIVDDGKLDTESDSGEFWVLFGGFAPIGKKVHNEDDLIPETYPAKLYRNLKSSSLMCYQEYCY
;
A
#
# COMPACT_ATOMS: atom_id res chain seq x y z
N THR A 1 -12.43 -1.22 -17.38
CA THR A 1 -13.14 -0.79 -18.60
C THR A 1 -14.42 -0.10 -18.23
N THR A 2 -14.64 1.13 -18.70
CA THR A 2 -15.91 1.84 -18.54
C THR A 2 -16.54 2.06 -19.91
N THR A 3 -17.85 1.87 -20.02
CA THR A 3 -18.58 2.07 -21.27
C THR A 3 -18.96 3.54 -21.44
N SER A 4 -18.55 4.14 -22.56
CA SER A 4 -19.02 5.47 -22.97
C SER A 4 -20.50 5.42 -23.38
N LYS A 5 -21.20 6.56 -23.27
CA LYS A 5 -22.59 6.74 -23.75
C LYS A 5 -22.79 6.37 -25.24
N GLY A 6 -21.71 6.21 -26.02
CA GLY A 6 -21.73 5.78 -27.42
C GLY A 6 -21.31 4.32 -27.68
N GLY A 7 -21.19 3.46 -26.65
CA GLY A 7 -20.83 2.04 -26.83
C GLY A 7 -19.34 1.76 -27.06
N SER A 8 -18.48 2.78 -27.04
CA SER A 8 -17.03 2.59 -27.05
C SER A 8 -16.48 2.31 -25.65
N TYR A 9 -15.50 1.40 -25.57
CA TYR A 9 -14.76 1.14 -24.35
C TYR A 9 -13.75 2.24 -24.07
N LEU A 10 -13.69 2.70 -22.83
CA LEU A 10 -12.63 3.53 -22.28
C LEU A 10 -11.63 2.65 -21.55
N TYR A 11 -10.36 2.87 -21.88
CA TYR A 11 -9.23 2.13 -21.33
C TYR A 11 -8.37 3.07 -20.50
N ASP A 12 -7.97 2.58 -19.33
CA ASP A 12 -6.95 3.17 -18.49
C ASP A 12 -5.84 2.14 -18.32
N ILE A 13 -4.64 2.48 -18.76
CA ILE A 13 -3.46 1.63 -18.58
C ILE A 13 -2.65 2.23 -17.44
N HIS A 14 -2.44 1.44 -16.40
CA HIS A 14 -1.61 1.84 -15.27
C HIS A 14 -0.34 0.99 -15.30
N PHE A 15 0.83 1.63 -15.22
CA PHE A 15 2.09 0.92 -14.96
C PHE A 15 2.61 1.35 -13.59
N TRP A 16 2.75 0.35 -12.72
CA TRP A 16 3.16 0.54 -11.34
C TRP A 16 4.66 0.27 -11.19
N ILE A 17 5.37 1.17 -10.51
CA ILE A 17 6.82 1.10 -10.28
C ILE A 17 7.05 0.95 -8.78
N GLY A 18 7.66 -0.18 -8.41
CA GLY A 18 8.05 -0.48 -7.04
C GLY A 18 9.24 0.36 -6.59
N LYS A 19 9.43 0.46 -5.28
CA LYS A 19 10.55 1.22 -4.70
C LYS A 19 11.91 0.68 -5.14
N ASP A 20 12.02 -0.64 -5.29
CA ASP A 20 13.26 -1.33 -5.66
C ASP A 20 13.33 -1.69 -7.15
N THR A 21 12.40 -1.18 -7.97
CA THR A 21 12.39 -1.41 -9.43
C THR A 21 13.60 -0.74 -10.08
N THR A 22 14.32 -1.48 -10.93
CA THR A 22 15.49 -0.96 -11.64
C THR A 22 15.10 0.00 -12.76
N GLN A 23 16.04 0.81 -13.23
CA GLN A 23 15.79 1.79 -14.29
C GLN A 23 15.32 1.14 -15.59
N ASP A 24 15.90 0.00 -15.97
CA ASP A 24 15.55 -0.77 -17.16
C ASP A 24 14.18 -1.45 -17.04
N GLU A 25 13.81 -1.96 -15.86
CA GLU A 25 12.47 -2.50 -15.60
C GLU A 25 11.41 -1.40 -15.71
N ALA A 26 11.64 -0.25 -15.10
CA ALA A 26 10.75 0.91 -15.20
C ALA A 26 10.62 1.42 -16.64
N GLY A 27 11.74 1.46 -17.38
CA GLY A 27 11.74 1.81 -18.81
C GLY A 27 10.97 0.80 -19.66
N THR A 28 11.13 -0.49 -19.37
CA THR A 28 10.40 -1.57 -20.05
C THR A 28 8.89 -1.46 -19.80
N ALA A 29 8.46 -1.24 -18.55
CA ALA A 29 7.04 -1.05 -18.22
C ALA A 29 6.42 0.14 -18.97
N ALA A 30 7.17 1.25 -19.09
CA ALA A 30 6.73 2.42 -19.86
C ALA A 30 6.59 2.10 -21.36
N ILE A 31 7.56 1.41 -21.96
CA ILE A 31 7.49 0.99 -23.37
C ILE A 31 6.31 0.05 -23.60
N LYS A 32 6.09 -0.93 -22.71
CA LYS A 32 4.96 -1.87 -22.81
C LYS A 32 3.60 -1.19 -22.69
N THR A 33 3.51 -0.12 -21.91
CA THR A 33 2.30 0.71 -21.82
C THR A 33 1.98 1.35 -23.18
N ILE A 34 2.99 1.88 -23.87
CA ILE A 34 2.84 2.48 -25.20
C ILE A 34 2.44 1.45 -26.24
N GLU A 35 3.09 0.29 -26.25
CA GLU A 35 2.76 -0.83 -27.14
C GLU A 35 1.31 -1.30 -26.94
N LEU A 36 0.87 -1.43 -25.68
CA LEU A 36 -0.49 -1.84 -25.34
C LEU A 36 -1.52 -0.78 -25.79
N ASP A 37 -1.25 0.50 -25.57
CA ASP A 37 -2.14 1.58 -26.04
C ASP A 37 -2.28 1.57 -27.57
N ALA A 38 -1.17 1.34 -28.30
CA ALA A 38 -1.21 1.21 -29.76
C ALA A 38 -2.14 0.08 -30.22
N VAL A 39 -2.11 -1.07 -29.55
CA VAL A 39 -3.01 -2.21 -29.81
C VAL A 39 -4.47 -1.86 -29.48
N LEU A 40 -4.70 -1.04 -28.46
CA LEU A 40 -6.03 -0.56 -28.07
C LEU A 40 -6.55 0.61 -28.94
N GLY A 41 -5.79 0.98 -29.98
CA GLY A 41 -6.14 2.01 -30.95
C GLY A 41 -5.78 3.43 -30.52
N GLY A 42 -4.81 3.59 -29.60
CA GLY A 42 -4.24 4.88 -29.20
C GLY A 42 -5.21 5.79 -28.45
N ARG A 43 -6.15 5.20 -27.71
CA ARG A 43 -7.23 5.93 -27.00
C ARG A 43 -7.18 5.72 -25.49
N ALA A 44 -6.24 4.94 -24.98
CA ALA A 44 -6.15 4.70 -23.56
C ALA A 44 -5.54 5.92 -22.84
N VAL A 45 -5.99 6.17 -21.61
CA VAL A 45 -5.31 7.08 -20.71
C VAL A 45 -4.22 6.30 -20.00
N GLN A 46 -2.97 6.78 -20.09
CA GLN A 46 -1.82 6.13 -19.47
C GLN A 46 -1.50 6.79 -18.14
N HIS A 47 -1.33 6.00 -17.09
CA HIS A 47 -1.06 6.45 -15.72
C HIS A 47 0.22 5.82 -15.20
N ARG A 48 1.14 6.66 -14.70
CA ARG A 48 2.34 6.22 -14.00
C ARG A 48 2.06 6.17 -12.51
N GLU A 49 2.09 4.98 -11.95
CA GLU A 49 1.80 4.76 -10.53
C GLU A 49 3.11 4.45 -9.79
N LEU A 50 3.42 5.20 -8.73
CA LEU A 50 4.58 4.96 -7.89
C LEU A 50 4.15 4.28 -6.59
N GLN A 51 4.92 3.31 -6.11
CA GLN A 51 4.70 2.70 -4.80
C GLN A 51 4.59 3.78 -3.71
N GLY A 52 3.47 3.77 -2.96
CA GLY A 52 3.20 4.74 -1.90
C GLY A 52 2.59 6.07 -2.36
N HIS A 53 2.61 6.35 -3.67
CA HIS A 53 2.05 7.56 -4.29
C HIS A 53 1.08 7.24 -5.42
N GLU A 54 0.40 6.09 -5.33
CA GLU A 54 -0.58 5.67 -6.33
C GLU A 54 -1.80 6.60 -6.34
N SER A 55 -2.40 6.74 -7.52
CA SER A 55 -3.64 7.49 -7.71
C SER A 55 -4.83 6.84 -7.01
N ASP A 56 -5.78 7.66 -6.54
CA ASP A 56 -7.06 7.19 -5.98
C ASP A 56 -7.78 6.23 -6.94
N LYS A 57 -7.64 6.47 -8.25
CA LYS A 57 -8.22 5.63 -9.31
C LYS A 57 -7.59 4.24 -9.32
N PHE A 58 -6.27 4.15 -9.33
CA PHE A 58 -5.56 2.87 -9.29
C PHE A 58 -5.88 2.08 -8.02
N LEU A 59 -5.81 2.74 -6.86
CA LEU A 59 -6.12 2.14 -5.57
C LEU A 59 -7.56 1.60 -5.50
N SER A 60 -8.51 2.25 -6.18
CA SER A 60 -9.92 1.81 -6.18
C SER A 60 -10.15 0.42 -6.76
N TYR A 61 -9.21 -0.09 -7.57
CA TYR A 61 -9.29 -1.41 -8.19
C TYR A 61 -8.94 -2.54 -7.21
N PHE A 62 -8.15 -2.26 -6.18
CA PHE A 62 -7.63 -3.25 -5.23
C PHE A 62 -8.32 -3.10 -3.88
N LYS A 63 -9.39 -3.87 -3.68
CA LYS A 63 -10.13 -3.90 -2.40
C LYS A 63 -9.92 -5.24 -1.70
N PRO A 64 -9.70 -5.23 -0.37
CA PRO A 64 -9.71 -4.06 0.53
C PRO A 64 -8.40 -3.27 0.56
N CYS A 65 -7.29 -3.83 0.08
CA CYS A 65 -5.96 -3.22 0.18
C CYS A 65 -5.01 -3.65 -0.95
N ILE A 66 -3.89 -2.94 -1.03
CA ILE A 66 -2.68 -3.34 -1.75
C ILE A 66 -1.59 -3.75 -0.74
N ILE A 67 -0.91 -4.87 -1.00
CA ILE A 67 0.18 -5.40 -0.18
C ILE A 67 1.41 -5.55 -1.09
N PRO A 68 2.37 -4.60 -1.05
CA PRO A 68 3.65 -4.77 -1.70
C PRO A 68 4.39 -5.94 -1.07
N LEU A 69 4.95 -6.83 -1.89
CA LEU A 69 5.79 -7.94 -1.44
C LEU A 69 7.26 -7.55 -1.61
N GLU A 70 8.10 -7.96 -0.67
CA GLU A 70 9.56 -7.81 -0.81
C GLU A 70 10.11 -8.79 -1.85
N GLY A 71 11.13 -8.36 -2.60
CA GLY A 71 11.74 -9.12 -3.68
C GLY A 71 11.24 -8.74 -5.08
N GLY A 72 11.67 -9.50 -6.09
CA GLY A 72 11.33 -9.24 -7.49
C GLY A 72 11.95 -10.26 -8.43
N ILE A 73 11.95 -9.95 -9.73
CA ILE A 73 12.48 -10.87 -10.76
C ILE A 73 13.98 -11.11 -10.55
N ALA A 74 14.73 -10.06 -10.20
CA ALA A 74 16.17 -10.14 -9.95
C ALA A 74 16.54 -11.04 -8.76
N THR A 75 15.69 -11.11 -7.73
CA THR A 75 15.88 -12.03 -6.59
C THR A 75 15.27 -13.41 -6.83
N GLY A 76 14.57 -13.59 -7.97
CA GLY A 76 13.70 -14.70 -8.26
C GLY A 76 12.52 -14.71 -7.29
N PHE A 77 11.29 -14.55 -7.79
CA PHE A 77 10.13 -14.91 -6.98
C PHE A 77 10.31 -16.38 -6.56
N LYS A 78 10.73 -16.63 -5.31
CA LYS A 78 10.82 -17.98 -4.79
C LYS A 78 9.41 -18.55 -4.87
N LYS A 79 9.25 -19.67 -5.59
CA LYS A 79 8.04 -20.48 -5.46
C LYS A 79 7.88 -20.80 -3.97
N PRO A 80 6.65 -20.80 -3.43
CA PRO A 80 6.46 -21.26 -2.07
C PRO A 80 6.80 -22.77 -2.10
N GLU A 81 8.01 -23.10 -1.66
CA GLU A 81 8.23 -24.34 -0.92
C GLU A 81 7.28 -24.28 0.30
N GLU A 82 6.92 -25.40 0.91
CA GLU A 82 6.05 -25.41 2.09
C GLU A 82 6.71 -24.65 3.24
N GLU A 83 6.58 -23.32 3.23
CA GLU A 83 7.19 -22.42 4.19
C GLU A 83 6.38 -22.52 5.47
N GLU A 84 7.06 -22.83 6.56
CA GLU A 84 6.50 -22.63 7.90
C GLU A 84 5.88 -21.24 7.97
N PHE A 85 4.70 -21.15 8.60
CA PHE A 85 4.00 -19.87 8.71
C PHE A 85 4.92 -18.81 9.34
N GLU A 86 5.25 -17.78 8.58
CA GLU A 86 6.04 -16.66 9.07
C GLU A 86 5.11 -15.59 9.66
N LYS A 87 5.42 -15.12 10.87
CA LYS A 87 4.70 -14.00 11.49
C LYS A 87 4.99 -12.72 10.73
N ARG A 88 3.93 -11.97 10.37
CA ARG A 88 4.07 -10.73 9.61
C ARG A 88 3.41 -9.58 10.35
N LEU A 89 4.13 -8.48 10.50
CA LEU A 89 3.60 -7.23 11.04
C LEU A 89 3.39 -6.25 9.91
N TYR A 90 2.18 -5.70 9.83
CA TYR A 90 1.83 -4.69 8.84
C TYR A 90 1.46 -3.39 9.54
N VAL A 91 1.87 -2.26 8.97
CA VAL A 91 1.29 -0.96 9.26
C VAL A 91 0.19 -0.67 8.23
N CYS A 92 -0.98 -0.27 8.72
CA CYS A 92 -2.17 0.05 7.95
C CYS A 92 -2.34 1.57 7.90
N ARG A 93 -2.25 2.15 6.69
CA ARG A 93 -2.40 3.60 6.47
C ARG A 93 -3.37 3.91 5.35
N GLY A 94 -4.15 4.98 5.50
CA GLY A 94 -4.99 5.51 4.43
C GLY A 94 -6.48 5.54 4.79
N LYS A 95 -7.15 6.63 4.41
CA LYS A 95 -8.55 6.91 4.79
C LYS A 95 -9.59 6.26 3.89
N ARG A 96 -9.28 6.08 2.60
CA ARG A 96 -10.22 5.56 1.58
C ARG A 96 -9.86 4.14 1.18
N VAL A 97 -8.63 3.96 0.73
CA VAL A 97 -8.02 2.67 0.44
C VAL A 97 -6.83 2.53 1.36
N VAL A 98 -6.73 1.38 2.01
CA VAL A 98 -5.62 1.08 2.93
C VAL A 98 -4.44 0.55 2.15
N ARG A 99 -3.29 1.15 2.40
CA ARG A 99 -1.98 0.60 2.05
C ARG A 99 -1.51 -0.21 3.25
N LEU A 100 -1.25 -1.49 3.00
CA LEU A 100 -0.48 -2.30 3.96
C LEU A 100 0.98 -2.23 3.57
N LYS A 101 1.83 -1.94 4.55
CA LYS A 101 3.28 -2.06 4.41
C LYS A 101 3.76 -3.04 5.45
N GLN A 102 4.43 -4.11 5.02
CA GLN A 102 5.11 -5.00 5.94
C GLN A 102 6.24 -4.24 6.63
N VAL A 103 6.34 -4.40 7.94
CA VAL A 103 7.38 -3.81 8.78
C VAL A 103 8.03 -4.93 9.60
N PRO A 104 9.25 -4.73 10.11
CA PRO A 104 9.89 -5.72 10.97
C PRO A 104 8.96 -6.10 12.14
N PHE A 105 8.88 -7.40 12.46
CA PHE A 105 8.18 -7.84 13.66
C PHE A 105 8.99 -7.47 14.91
N ALA A 106 8.88 -6.20 15.31
CA ALA A 106 9.62 -5.62 16.41
C ALA A 106 8.78 -4.56 17.13
N ARG A 107 8.93 -4.46 18.46
CA ARG A 107 8.25 -3.43 19.25
C ARG A 107 8.57 -2.02 18.75
N SER A 108 9.80 -1.81 18.27
CA SER A 108 10.26 -0.53 17.70
C SER A 108 9.52 -0.10 16.44
N SER A 109 8.80 -1.01 15.78
CA SER A 109 7.96 -0.69 14.63
C SER A 109 6.59 -0.14 15.03
N LEU A 110 6.11 -0.43 16.24
CA LEU A 110 4.84 0.07 16.76
C LEU A 110 4.96 1.55 17.16
N ASN A 111 3.87 2.29 17.00
CA ASN A 111 3.73 3.67 17.46
C ASN A 111 2.28 3.97 17.87
N HIS A 112 2.08 5.11 18.51
CA HIS A 112 0.78 5.54 19.02
C HIS A 112 -0.17 6.09 17.94
N ASP A 113 0.29 6.35 16.72
CA ASP A 113 -0.44 7.11 15.71
C ASP A 113 -1.07 6.22 14.62
N ASP A 114 -0.48 5.07 14.33
CA ASP A 114 -0.90 4.18 13.25
C ASP A 114 -1.69 2.96 13.77
N VAL A 115 -2.36 2.25 12.86
CA VAL A 115 -2.98 0.93 13.12
C VAL A 115 -2.04 -0.15 12.59
N PHE A 116 -1.87 -1.22 13.36
CA PHE A 116 -1.01 -2.34 12.98
C PHE A 116 -1.81 -3.65 12.94
N ILE A 117 -1.41 -4.54 12.03
CA ILE A 117 -1.97 -5.88 11.90
C ILE A 117 -0.82 -6.86 12.12
N LEU A 118 -0.88 -7.65 13.21
CA LEU A 118 0.04 -8.74 13.45
C LEU A 118 -0.63 -10.04 13.03
N ASP A 119 -0.15 -10.60 11.93
CA ASP A 119 -0.59 -11.86 11.37
C ASP A 119 0.24 -13.01 11.97
N THR A 120 -0.40 -13.91 12.70
CA THR A 120 0.19 -15.12 13.27
C THR A 120 -0.60 -16.34 12.82
N GLN A 121 -0.02 -17.53 12.93
CA GLN A 121 -0.57 -18.76 12.37
C GLN A 121 -2.03 -19.04 12.78
N ASN A 122 -2.40 -18.74 14.02
CA ASN A 122 -3.72 -19.09 14.57
C ASN A 122 -4.55 -17.86 14.96
N LYS A 123 -3.94 -16.66 14.99
CA LYS A 123 -4.61 -15.44 15.47
C LYS A 123 -4.06 -14.19 14.78
N ILE A 124 -4.95 -13.33 14.31
CA ILE A 124 -4.60 -12.02 13.76
C ILE A 124 -4.96 -10.94 14.79
N TYR A 125 -4.00 -10.11 15.15
CA TYR A 125 -4.20 -9.01 16.08
C TYR A 125 -4.27 -7.67 15.34
N GLN A 126 -5.31 -6.89 15.61
CA GLN A 126 -5.35 -5.47 15.27
C GLN A 126 -4.86 -4.66 16.47
N PHE A 127 -3.70 -4.02 16.35
CA PHE A 127 -3.25 -3.06 17.35
C PHE A 127 -3.62 -1.64 16.91
N ASN A 128 -4.45 -0.96 17.71
CA ASN A 128 -4.85 0.42 17.49
C ASN A 128 -3.98 1.35 18.32
N GLY A 129 -3.11 2.14 17.67
CA GLY A 129 -2.41 3.24 18.34
C GLY A 129 -3.41 4.22 18.97
N ALA A 130 -3.07 4.81 20.11
CA ALA A 130 -3.98 5.69 20.85
C ALA A 130 -4.54 6.86 20.02
N ASN A 131 -3.71 7.41 19.11
CA ASN A 131 -4.03 8.55 18.24
C ASN A 131 -4.53 8.12 16.83
N SER A 132 -4.63 6.81 16.57
CA SER A 132 -5.06 6.30 15.26
C SER A 132 -6.53 6.62 14.99
N ASN A 133 -6.87 6.83 13.71
CA ASN A 133 -8.18 7.29 13.31
C ASN A 133 -9.21 6.16 13.18
N ILE A 134 -10.49 6.42 13.53
CA ILE A 134 -11.57 5.43 13.53
C ILE A 134 -11.77 4.80 12.14
N GLN A 135 -11.69 5.58 11.06
CA GLN A 135 -11.81 5.04 9.70
C GLN A 135 -10.67 4.08 9.36
N GLU A 136 -9.44 4.34 9.82
CA GLU A 136 -8.30 3.45 9.59
C GLU A 136 -8.46 2.15 10.38
N ARG A 137 -8.95 2.23 11.63
CA ARG A 137 -9.27 1.05 12.45
C ARG A 137 -10.35 0.18 11.81
N ALA A 138 -11.39 0.78 11.24
CA ALA A 138 -12.45 0.05 10.54
C ALA A 138 -11.94 -0.61 9.26
N LYS A 139 -11.08 0.07 8.50
CA LYS A 139 -10.47 -0.52 7.30
C LYS A 139 -9.45 -1.61 7.62
N ALA A 140 -8.71 -1.50 8.71
CA ALA A 140 -7.85 -2.58 9.19
C ALA A 140 -8.66 -3.86 9.45
N LEU A 141 -9.86 -3.76 10.04
CA LEU A 141 -10.75 -4.92 10.21
C LEU A 141 -11.18 -5.55 8.88
N GLU A 142 -11.54 -4.75 7.86
CA GLU A 142 -11.85 -5.26 6.52
C GLU A 142 -10.65 -6.03 5.92
N VAL A 143 -9.44 -5.52 6.13
CA VAL A 143 -8.20 -6.17 5.69
C VAL A 143 -7.95 -7.46 6.46
N ILE A 144 -8.19 -7.50 7.77
CA ILE A 144 -8.04 -8.72 8.57
C ILE A 144 -8.98 -9.82 8.09
N GLN A 145 -10.23 -9.50 7.77
CA GLN A 145 -11.17 -10.49 7.20
C GLN A 145 -10.65 -11.06 5.89
N PHE A 146 -10.11 -10.19 5.02
CA PHE A 146 -9.48 -10.63 3.78
C PHE A 146 -8.26 -11.52 4.02
N LEU A 147 -7.37 -11.19 4.97
CA LEU A 147 -6.21 -12.02 5.31
C LEU A 147 -6.66 -13.39 5.85
N LYS A 148 -7.65 -13.39 6.74
CA LYS A 148 -8.24 -14.59 7.32
C LYS A 148 -8.83 -15.51 6.26
N GLU A 149 -9.59 -14.99 5.31
CA GLU A 149 -10.17 -15.78 4.22
C GLU A 149 -9.11 -16.28 3.24
N LYS A 150 -8.12 -15.45 2.92
CA LYS A 150 -7.16 -15.74 1.85
C LYS A 150 -5.97 -16.60 2.28
N TYR A 151 -5.51 -16.43 3.51
CA TYR A 151 -4.26 -17.04 4.00
C TYR A 151 -4.46 -17.99 5.18
N HIS A 152 -5.67 -18.04 5.76
CA HIS A 152 -5.98 -18.85 6.94
C HIS A 152 -7.26 -19.69 6.80
N ASP A 153 -7.75 -19.89 5.58
CA ASP A 153 -8.95 -20.68 5.27
C ASP A 153 -10.20 -20.33 6.12
N GLY A 154 -10.27 -19.11 6.65
CA GLY A 154 -11.38 -18.67 7.50
C GLY A 154 -11.33 -19.16 8.95
N THR A 155 -10.30 -19.90 9.40
CA THR A 155 -10.29 -20.55 10.73
C THR A 155 -9.51 -19.79 11.81
N CYS A 156 -8.81 -18.72 11.45
CA CYS A 156 -7.98 -17.94 12.37
C CYS A 156 -8.79 -17.01 13.30
N ASP A 157 -8.37 -16.87 14.56
CA ASP A 157 -8.98 -15.97 15.54
C ASP A 157 -8.61 -14.50 15.26
N VAL A 158 -9.45 -13.57 15.70
CA VAL A 158 -9.20 -12.13 15.54
C VAL A 158 -9.33 -11.43 16.89
N ALA A 159 -8.31 -10.64 17.24
CA ALA A 159 -8.28 -9.87 18.47
C ALA A 159 -8.02 -8.38 18.19
N ILE A 160 -8.64 -7.50 18.97
CA ILE A 160 -8.41 -6.05 18.92
C ILE A 160 -7.71 -5.63 20.20
N VAL A 161 -6.56 -5.00 20.05
CA VAL A 161 -5.72 -4.50 21.14
C VAL A 161 -5.65 -2.98 21.00
N ASP A 162 -6.12 -2.27 22.01
CA ASP A 162 -5.99 -0.80 22.06
C ASP A 162 -4.77 -0.42 22.89
N ASP A 163 -3.98 0.50 22.34
CA ASP A 163 -2.87 1.14 23.04
C ASP A 163 -3.32 1.79 24.36
N GLY A 164 -2.54 1.58 25.42
CA GLY A 164 -2.83 2.07 26.77
C GLY A 164 -3.87 1.27 27.56
N LYS A 165 -4.57 0.30 26.97
CA LYS A 165 -5.43 -0.64 27.71
C LYS A 165 -4.62 -1.88 28.07
N LEU A 166 -4.22 -1.99 29.33
CA LEU A 166 -3.51 -3.16 29.85
C LEU A 166 -4.48 -4.05 30.62
N ASP A 167 -4.81 -5.17 30.02
CA ASP A 167 -5.40 -6.32 30.70
C ASP A 167 -4.51 -7.54 30.42
N THR A 168 -3.80 -7.97 31.45
CA THR A 168 -2.77 -9.01 31.38
C THR A 168 -3.33 -10.41 31.16
N GLU A 169 -4.62 -10.63 31.39
CA GLU A 169 -5.29 -11.93 31.22
C GLU A 169 -6.14 -12.01 29.93
N SER A 170 -6.05 -10.99 29.08
CA SER A 170 -6.80 -10.88 27.82
C SER A 170 -5.93 -11.07 26.57
N ASP A 171 -6.55 -10.94 25.39
CA ASP A 171 -5.86 -10.85 24.10
C ASP A 171 -4.72 -9.81 24.09
N SER A 172 -4.85 -8.73 24.88
CA SER A 172 -3.80 -7.73 25.02
C SER A 172 -2.55 -8.31 25.71
N GLY A 173 -2.73 -9.15 26.73
CA GLY A 173 -1.63 -9.83 27.40
C GLY A 173 -0.88 -10.76 26.44
N GLU A 174 -1.61 -11.59 25.70
CA GLU A 174 -1.07 -12.48 24.66
C GLU A 174 -0.26 -11.70 23.61
N PHE A 175 -0.84 -10.60 23.11
CA PHE A 175 -0.18 -9.72 22.15
C PHE A 175 1.16 -9.20 22.67
N TRP A 176 1.21 -8.66 23.89
CA TRP A 176 2.47 -8.12 24.43
C TRP A 176 3.50 -9.20 24.73
N VAL A 177 3.08 -10.41 25.11
CA VAL A 177 4.00 -11.56 25.28
C VAL A 177 4.71 -11.88 23.97
N LEU A 178 4.05 -11.76 22.81
CA LEU A 178 4.69 -11.96 21.50
C LEU A 178 5.86 -10.99 21.25
N PHE A 179 5.85 -9.80 21.86
CA PHE A 179 6.93 -8.81 21.80
C PHE A 179 7.93 -8.91 22.97
N GLY A 180 7.83 -9.94 23.82
CA GLY A 180 8.68 -10.10 25.01
C GLY A 180 8.18 -9.32 26.23
N GLY A 181 6.88 -9.03 26.31
CA GLY A 181 6.23 -8.35 27.42
C GLY A 181 5.92 -6.87 27.15
N PHE A 182 5.17 -6.26 28.07
CA PHE A 182 4.81 -4.86 27.99
C PHE A 182 6.04 -3.96 28.22
N ALA A 183 6.25 -3.02 27.30
CA ALA A 183 7.21 -1.94 27.47
C ALA A 183 6.74 -0.71 26.66
N PRO A 184 7.20 0.50 26.99
CA PRO A 184 6.85 1.70 26.24
C PRO A 184 7.18 1.58 24.75
N ILE A 185 6.25 2.03 23.90
CA ILE A 185 6.47 2.12 22.45
C ILE A 185 7.05 3.49 22.08
N GLY A 186 7.76 3.54 20.96
CA GLY A 186 8.47 4.75 20.51
C GLY A 186 7.53 5.78 19.89
N LYS A 187 8.02 7.01 19.76
CA LYS A 187 7.37 8.01 18.89
C LYS A 187 7.51 7.57 17.43
N LYS A 188 6.52 7.92 16.61
CA LYS A 188 6.56 7.69 15.17
C LYS A 188 7.81 8.33 14.56
N VAL A 189 8.59 7.53 13.84
CA VAL A 189 9.69 8.03 13.00
C VAL A 189 9.06 8.47 11.67
N HIS A 190 9.15 9.76 11.36
CA HIS A 190 8.69 10.29 10.07
C HIS A 190 9.57 9.75 8.95
N ASN A 191 8.96 9.09 7.98
CA ASN A 191 9.63 8.65 6.75
C ASN A 191 9.22 9.54 5.57
N GLU A 192 9.93 9.44 4.45
CA GLU A 192 9.57 10.14 3.20
C GLU A 192 8.13 9.85 2.76
N ASP A 193 7.65 8.62 3.02
CA ASP A 193 6.26 8.18 2.77
C ASP A 193 5.21 8.98 3.58
N ASP A 194 5.61 9.68 4.65
CA ASP A 194 4.74 10.50 5.50
C ASP A 194 4.69 11.99 5.05
N LEU A 195 5.49 12.38 4.05
CA LEU A 195 5.49 13.76 3.53
C LEU A 195 4.24 14.01 2.69
N ILE A 196 3.43 14.98 3.09
CA ILE A 196 2.34 15.50 2.26
C ILE A 196 2.97 16.42 1.21
N PRO A 197 2.82 16.13 -0.11
CA PRO A 197 3.34 17.01 -1.14
C PRO A 197 2.72 18.41 -0.99
N GLU A 198 3.56 19.44 -0.99
CA GLU A 198 3.09 20.82 -0.99
C GLU A 198 2.17 21.06 -2.20
N THR A 199 0.98 21.59 -1.94
CA THR A 199 0.02 21.89 -3.01
C THR A 199 0.36 23.23 -3.62
N TYR A 200 0.92 23.21 -4.82
CA TYR A 200 1.10 24.40 -5.64
C TYR A 200 -0.14 24.63 -6.52
N PRO A 201 -0.48 25.90 -6.84
CA PRO A 201 -1.54 26.18 -7.80
C PRO A 201 -1.22 25.52 -9.16
N ALA A 202 -2.27 25.04 -9.83
CA ALA A 202 -2.11 24.41 -11.14
C ALA A 202 -1.52 25.41 -12.14
N LYS A 203 -0.45 25.01 -12.82
CA LYS A 203 0.20 25.78 -13.89
C LYS A 203 0.07 25.03 -15.21
N LEU A 204 -0.23 25.76 -16.28
CA LEU A 204 -0.33 25.19 -17.62
C LEU A 204 0.97 25.47 -18.38
N TYR A 205 1.58 24.41 -18.90
CA TYR A 205 2.77 24.49 -19.74
C TYR A 205 2.48 23.96 -21.13
N ARG A 206 3.07 24.60 -22.15
CA ARG A 206 3.09 24.09 -23.52
C ARG A 206 4.47 23.54 -23.85
N ASN A 207 4.53 22.29 -24.32
CA ASN A 207 5.77 21.69 -24.79
C ASN A 207 5.97 22.04 -26.29
N LEU A 208 7.08 22.68 -26.62
CA LEU A 208 7.49 22.97 -27.99
C LEU A 208 8.72 22.10 -28.31
N LYS A 209 8.52 20.96 -28.99
CA LYS A 209 9.65 20.10 -29.39
C LYS A 209 10.41 20.73 -30.56
N SER A 210 11.58 21.29 -30.28
CA SER A 210 12.58 21.66 -31.27
C SER A 210 13.95 21.17 -30.76
N SER A 211 14.37 19.98 -31.20
CA SER A 211 15.67 19.33 -30.93
C SER A 211 16.12 19.18 -29.47
N SER A 212 16.23 17.94 -28.99
CA SER A 212 16.97 17.43 -27.79
C SER A 212 16.80 18.13 -26.43
N LEU A 213 16.17 19.29 -26.36
CA LEU A 213 15.91 20.09 -25.17
C LEU A 213 14.40 20.32 -25.08
N MET A 214 13.79 19.94 -23.97
CA MET A 214 12.41 20.34 -23.67
C MET A 214 12.41 21.80 -23.23
N CYS A 215 11.83 22.68 -24.03
CA CYS A 215 11.50 24.05 -23.63
C CYS A 215 10.07 24.10 -23.10
N TYR A 216 9.88 24.66 -21.91
CA TYR A 216 8.59 24.93 -21.29
C TYR A 216 8.29 26.44 -21.36
N GLN A 217 7.12 26.81 -21.85
CA GLN A 217 6.59 28.18 -21.72
C GLN A 217 5.50 28.18 -20.64
N GLU A 218 5.67 29.03 -19.62
CA GLU A 218 4.74 29.19 -18.49
C GLU A 218 3.65 30.19 -18.86
N TYR A 219 2.38 29.80 -18.65
CA TYR A 219 1.23 30.68 -18.80
C TYR A 219 0.59 30.90 -17.43
N CYS A 220 0.55 32.15 -16.97
CA CYS A 220 -0.24 32.57 -15.82
C CYS A 220 -1.63 32.98 -16.30
N TYR A 221 -2.69 32.44 -15.68
CA TYR A 221 -4.07 32.91 -15.84
C TYR A 221 -4.43 33.87 -14.71
#